data_AF-D4DGE4-F1
#
_entry.id   AF-D4DGE4-F1
#
_cell.length_a   1.000
_cell.length_b   1.000
_cell.length_c   1.000
_cell.angle_alpha   90.00
_cell.angle_beta   90.00
_cell.angle_gamma   90.00
#
_symmetry.space_group_name_H-M   'P 1'
#
loop_
_entity.id
_entity.type
_entity.pdbx_description
1 polymer ?
#
loop_
_entity_poly.entity_id
_entity_poly.type
_entity_poly.pdbx_seq_one_letter_code
_entity_poly.pdbx_strand_id
1 'polypeptide(L)'
;MIALLDLPLELPLDAPARKAGLTLFTSGLPEYLARCTSLSLSLTLSLIRYIDLPSLISWLSARQYAPEGGFSGRTNKLVDGCYSHWVGGCWPLIQQALSDPTSDSESESDCEPLSALYSREGLTRYILNCCQSQHGGLRDKPGNVQHRHVNVNSNTSIDASSGSLDAAFGWRSSPLSINNNDAAAADTVYEARDRLAALHPLFVIPHAAVDAIHSWCRANPISI
;
A
#
# COMPACT_ATOMS: atom_id res chain seq x y z
N MET A 1 -13.46 5.36 -1.83
CA MET A 1 -14.92 5.45 -1.61
C MET A 1 -15.69 5.31 -2.91
N ILE A 2 -15.46 6.15 -3.93
CA ILE A 2 -16.07 6.03 -5.27
C ILE A 2 -15.95 4.59 -5.82
N ALA A 3 -14.74 4.02 -5.80
CA ALA A 3 -14.53 2.63 -6.23
C ALA A 3 -15.29 1.59 -5.39
N LEU A 4 -15.27 1.70 -4.06
CA LEU A 4 -15.91 0.72 -3.17
C LEU A 4 -17.45 0.72 -3.30
N LEU A 5 -18.01 1.89 -3.61
CA LEU A 5 -19.45 2.09 -3.74
C LEU A 5 -19.96 1.89 -5.17
N ASP A 6 -19.06 1.55 -6.11
CA ASP A 6 -19.38 1.39 -7.53
C ASP A 6 -20.16 2.58 -8.13
N LEU A 7 -19.77 3.81 -7.74
CA LEU A 7 -20.44 5.02 -8.22
C LEU A 7 -20.06 5.30 -9.68
N PRO A 8 -20.95 5.91 -10.48
CA PRO A 8 -20.61 6.40 -11.81
C PRO A 8 -19.38 7.32 -11.77
N LEU A 9 -18.47 7.12 -12.72
CA LEU A 9 -17.28 7.96 -12.85
C LEU A 9 -17.58 9.32 -13.47
N GLU A 10 -18.73 9.46 -14.12
CA GLU A 10 -19.19 10.74 -14.63
C GLU A 10 -19.53 11.69 -13.48
N LEU A 11 -19.10 12.94 -13.60
CA LEU A 11 -19.45 13.98 -12.66
C LEU A 11 -20.95 14.29 -12.76
N PRO A 12 -21.64 14.63 -11.67
CA PRO A 12 -22.99 15.20 -11.74
C PRO A 12 -23.07 16.40 -12.71
N LEU A 13 -24.23 16.61 -13.35
CA LEU A 13 -24.39 17.66 -14.37
C LEU A 13 -24.20 19.08 -13.81
N ASP A 14 -24.51 19.27 -12.53
CA ASP A 14 -24.36 20.51 -11.78
C ASP A 14 -22.95 20.71 -11.19
N ALA A 15 -22.05 19.74 -11.36
CA ALA A 15 -20.70 19.81 -10.80
C ALA A 15 -19.94 21.03 -11.36
N PRO A 16 -19.42 21.94 -10.51
CA PRO A 16 -18.69 23.13 -10.95
C PRO A 16 -17.47 22.81 -11.84
N ALA A 17 -16.84 21.65 -11.65
CA ALA A 17 -15.72 21.17 -12.43
C ALA A 17 -16.04 21.02 -13.94
N ARG A 18 -17.31 20.79 -14.30
CA ARG A 18 -17.76 20.75 -15.71
C ARG A 18 -17.57 22.09 -16.42
N LYS A 19 -17.62 23.22 -15.70
CA LYS A 19 -17.31 24.55 -16.26
C LYS A 19 -15.85 24.67 -16.72
N ALA A 20 -14.96 23.87 -16.13
CA ALA A 20 -13.56 23.77 -16.53
C ALA A 20 -13.30 22.65 -17.57
N GLY A 21 -14.35 22.06 -18.15
CA GLY A 21 -14.26 21.00 -19.16
C GLY A 21 -14.01 19.60 -18.60
N LEU A 22 -14.05 19.40 -17.28
CA LEU A 22 -13.86 18.10 -16.65
C LEU A 22 -15.20 17.34 -16.61
N THR A 23 -15.21 16.09 -17.06
CA THR A 23 -16.44 15.28 -17.18
C THR A 23 -16.47 14.06 -16.27
N LEU A 24 -15.30 13.58 -15.82
CA LEU A 24 -15.15 12.42 -14.94
C LEU A 24 -14.52 12.82 -13.61
N PHE A 25 -14.79 12.07 -12.55
CA PHE A 25 -14.08 12.19 -11.26
C PHE A 25 -12.57 11.95 -11.37
N THR A 26 -12.14 11.26 -12.43
CA THR A 26 -10.74 10.99 -12.74
C THR A 26 -10.14 11.95 -13.78
N SER A 27 -10.93 12.86 -14.36
CA SER A 27 -10.43 13.83 -15.34
C SER A 27 -9.37 14.74 -14.72
N GLY A 28 -8.16 14.76 -15.31
CA GLY A 28 -7.06 15.60 -14.82
C GLY A 28 -6.39 15.12 -13.52
N LEU A 29 -6.89 14.03 -12.92
CA LEU A 29 -6.38 13.50 -11.66
C LEU A 29 -4.95 12.96 -11.79
N PRO A 30 -4.59 12.18 -12.84
CA PRO A 30 -3.21 11.77 -13.05
C PRO A 30 -2.22 12.91 -13.18
N GLU A 31 -2.59 13.92 -13.97
CA GLU A 31 -1.74 15.09 -14.19
C GLU A 31 -1.60 15.92 -12.92
N TYR A 32 -2.68 16.04 -12.14
CA TYR A 32 -2.63 16.69 -10.83
C TYR A 32 -1.68 15.97 -9.87
N LEU A 33 -1.82 14.64 -9.75
CA LEU A 33 -0.96 13.83 -8.88
C LEU A 33 0.51 13.87 -9.32
N ALA A 34 0.77 13.86 -10.63
CA ALA A 34 2.12 14.02 -11.19
C ALA A 34 2.77 15.36 -10.78
N ARG A 35 1.98 16.44 -10.72
CA ARG A 35 2.45 17.76 -10.23
C ARG A 35 2.67 17.79 -8.72
N CYS A 36 2.01 16.92 -7.97
CA CYS A 36 2.10 16.86 -6.52
C CYS A 36 3.25 16.00 -6.00
N THR A 37 4.21 15.58 -6.86
CA THR A 37 5.32 14.63 -6.60
C THR A 37 6.13 14.95 -5.34
N SER A 38 5.53 14.63 -4.19
CA SER A 38 6.09 14.64 -2.85
C SER A 38 5.37 13.77 -1.83
N LEU A 39 4.15 13.22 -2.06
CA LEU A 39 3.54 12.02 -1.41
C LEU A 39 2.01 12.00 -1.51
N SER A 40 1.45 11.37 -2.54
CA SER A 40 0.07 10.87 -2.48
C SER A 40 -0.07 9.68 -3.42
N LEU A 41 0.47 8.54 -2.98
CA LEU A 41 0.46 7.30 -3.74
C LEU A 41 -0.66 6.39 -3.24
N SER A 42 -1.90 6.70 -3.60
CA SER A 42 -3.00 5.75 -3.44
C SER A 42 -4.15 6.06 -4.39
N LEU A 43 -3.90 5.91 -5.69
CA LEU A 43 -4.91 5.47 -6.65
C LEU A 43 -4.15 4.72 -7.76
N THR A 44 -4.64 3.52 -8.13
CA THR A 44 -4.40 2.73 -9.35
C THR A 44 -3.03 2.72 -10.05
N LEU A 45 -2.58 1.54 -10.49
CA LEU A 45 -1.35 1.31 -11.29
C LEU A 45 -1.20 2.24 -12.51
N SER A 46 -2.30 2.69 -13.11
CA SER A 46 -2.31 3.68 -14.20
C SER A 46 -1.60 5.00 -13.85
N LEU A 47 -1.57 5.38 -12.56
CA LEU A 47 -0.91 6.58 -12.06
C LEU A 47 0.61 6.43 -11.93
N ILE A 48 1.09 5.20 -11.81
CA ILE A 48 2.53 4.93 -11.64
C ILE A 48 3.30 5.30 -12.91
N ARG A 49 2.65 5.26 -14.08
CA ARG A 49 3.21 5.74 -15.36
C ARG A 49 3.54 7.24 -15.37
N TYR A 50 2.97 8.01 -14.46
CA TYR A 50 3.16 9.46 -14.36
C TYR A 50 4.15 9.85 -13.26
N ILE A 51 4.84 8.87 -12.68
CA ILE A 51 5.73 9.07 -11.53
C ILE A 51 7.14 8.64 -11.89
N ASP A 52 8.13 9.45 -11.50
CA ASP A 52 9.54 9.08 -11.55
C ASP A 52 9.84 8.03 -10.46
N LEU A 53 9.67 6.76 -10.84
CA LEU A 53 9.86 5.61 -9.96
C LEU A 53 11.26 5.54 -9.33
N PRO A 54 12.38 5.70 -10.06
CA PRO A 54 13.71 5.73 -9.46
C PRO A 54 13.86 6.76 -8.34
N SER A 55 13.42 7.99 -8.57
CA SER A 55 13.48 9.05 -7.56
C SER A 55 12.58 8.75 -6.35
N LEU A 56 11.39 8.20 -6.59
CA LEU A 56 10.46 7.80 -5.52
C LEU A 56 11.03 6.66 -4.67
N ILE A 57 11.60 5.63 -5.29
CA ILE A 57 12.22 4.48 -4.61
C ILE A 57 13.38 4.96 -3.74
N SER A 58 14.26 5.81 -4.29
CA SER A 58 15.36 6.42 -3.55
C SER A 58 14.88 7.24 -2.35
N TRP A 59 13.82 8.02 -2.53
CA TRP A 59 13.24 8.83 -1.46
C TRP A 59 12.60 7.97 -0.36
N LEU A 60 11.87 6.91 -0.73
CA LEU A 60 11.19 6.00 0.21
C LEU A 60 12.19 5.15 0.99
N SER A 61 13.23 4.62 0.34
CA SER A 61 14.27 3.84 1.03
C SER A 61 14.99 4.69 2.08
N ALA A 62 15.24 5.96 1.76
CA ALA A 62 15.82 6.94 2.69
C ALA A 62 14.88 7.38 3.83
N ARG A 63 13.69 6.78 3.99
CA ARG A 63 12.83 6.98 5.17
C ARG A 63 13.14 6.01 6.29
N GLN A 64 13.75 4.86 6.01
CA GLN A 64 14.05 3.89 7.06
C GLN A 64 15.38 4.21 7.72
N TYR A 65 15.37 4.40 9.03
CA TYR A 65 16.57 4.75 9.79
C TYR A 65 17.12 3.56 10.57
N ALA A 66 18.41 3.62 10.89
CA ALA A 66 19.09 2.73 11.82
C ALA A 66 19.74 3.58 12.94
N PRO A 67 19.72 3.13 14.21
CA PRO A 67 19.34 1.79 14.66
C PRO A 67 17.82 1.58 14.88
N GLU A 68 16.99 2.62 14.74
CA GLU A 68 15.58 2.55 15.14
C GLU A 68 14.76 1.54 14.33
N GLY A 69 15.03 1.40 13.03
CA GLY A 69 14.33 0.49 12.12
C GLY A 69 12.99 0.99 11.59
N GLY A 70 12.42 2.04 12.20
CA GLY A 70 11.19 2.69 11.77
C GLY A 70 11.37 3.65 10.58
N PHE A 71 10.24 4.15 10.06
CA PHE A 71 10.23 5.16 9.00
C PHE A 71 10.03 6.57 9.54
N SER A 72 10.68 7.56 8.93
CA SER A 72 10.34 8.97 9.06
C SER A 72 9.37 9.39 7.95
N GLY A 73 8.65 10.50 8.14
CA GLY A 73 7.72 11.01 7.12
C GLY A 73 8.39 11.90 6.07
N ARG A 74 9.50 12.55 6.43
CA ARG A 74 10.24 13.52 5.60
C ARG A 74 11.71 13.55 6.00
N THR A 75 12.56 13.99 5.08
CA THR A 75 14.01 14.13 5.29
C THR A 75 14.32 14.96 6.56
N ASN A 76 15.29 14.48 7.36
CA ASN A 76 15.75 15.13 8.59
C ASN A 76 14.68 15.26 9.68
N LYS A 77 13.67 14.38 9.69
CA LYS A 77 12.70 14.24 10.78
C LYS A 77 12.82 12.88 11.44
N LEU A 78 12.35 12.78 12.68
CA LEU A 78 12.39 11.55 13.46
C LEU A 78 11.48 10.47 12.88
N VAL A 79 11.80 9.22 13.22
CA VAL A 79 10.94 8.06 12.98
C VAL A 79 9.63 8.16 13.74
N ASP A 80 8.56 7.58 13.18
CA ASP A 80 7.24 7.54 13.79
C ASP A 80 6.49 6.25 13.41
N GLY A 81 5.86 5.60 14.38
CA GLY A 81 5.11 4.37 14.23
C GLY A 81 3.99 4.46 13.19
N CYS A 82 3.38 5.64 13.00
CA CYS A 82 2.35 5.81 11.97
C CYS A 82 2.89 5.67 10.53
N TYR A 83 4.17 5.96 10.29
CA TYR A 83 4.78 5.81 8.98
C TYR A 83 5.01 4.35 8.60
N SER A 84 4.87 3.41 9.54
CA SER A 84 4.75 1.97 9.23
C SER A 84 3.61 1.69 8.26
N HIS A 85 2.54 2.49 8.31
CA HIS A 85 1.46 2.44 7.33
C HIS A 85 1.71 3.38 6.14
N TRP A 86 1.98 4.66 6.39
CA TRP A 86 2.04 5.66 5.31
C TRP A 86 3.22 5.51 4.36
N VAL A 87 4.38 5.08 4.87
CA VAL A 87 5.58 4.79 4.05
C VAL A 87 5.62 3.30 3.74
N GLY A 88 5.37 2.45 4.74
CA GLY A 88 5.38 0.99 4.55
C GLY A 88 4.37 0.50 3.51
N GLY A 89 3.18 1.10 3.48
CA GLY A 89 2.12 0.80 2.51
C GLY A 89 2.41 1.21 1.07
N CYS A 90 3.44 2.03 0.82
CA CYS A 90 3.89 2.34 -0.54
C CYS A 90 4.64 1.16 -1.18
N TRP A 91 5.34 0.35 -0.39
CA TRP A 91 6.21 -0.71 -0.92
C TRP A 91 5.47 -1.78 -1.72
N PRO A 92 4.28 -2.28 -1.30
CA PRO A 92 3.54 -3.22 -2.12
C PRO A 92 3.11 -2.63 -3.47
N LEU A 93 2.77 -1.34 -3.52
CA LEU A 93 2.41 -0.65 -4.76
C LEU A 93 3.60 -0.54 -5.72
N ILE A 94 4.79 -0.24 -5.19
CA ILE A 94 6.02 -0.12 -5.97
C ILE A 94 6.50 -1.48 -6.45
N GLN A 95 6.53 -2.49 -5.58
CA GLN A 95 6.92 -3.86 -5.97
C GLN A 95 6.00 -4.37 -7.08
N GLN A 96 4.70 -4.10 -6.99
CA GLN A 96 3.75 -4.46 -8.04
C GLN A 96 4.01 -3.71 -9.36
N ALA A 97 4.43 -2.45 -9.30
CA ALA A 97 4.75 -1.68 -10.51
C ALA A 97 6.05 -2.11 -11.18
N LEU A 98 6.99 -2.65 -10.40
CA LEU A 98 8.26 -3.20 -10.88
C LEU A 98 8.11 -4.64 -11.39
N SER A 99 7.03 -5.33 -11.01
CA SER A 99 6.72 -6.68 -11.49
C SER A 99 6.21 -6.59 -12.92
N ASP A 100 6.99 -7.09 -13.89
CA ASP A 100 6.67 -7.00 -15.31
C ASP A 100 5.53 -7.98 -15.67
N PRO A 101 4.37 -7.52 -16.21
CA PRO A 101 3.28 -8.39 -16.64
C PRO A 101 3.62 -9.21 -17.90
N THR A 102 4.78 -9.01 -18.53
CA THR A 102 5.18 -9.73 -19.76
C THR A 102 5.83 -11.10 -19.53
N SER A 103 5.89 -11.58 -18.29
CA SER A 103 6.32 -12.94 -17.97
C SER A 103 5.19 -13.99 -18.14
N ASP A 104 4.39 -13.86 -19.19
CA ASP A 104 3.53 -14.93 -19.73
C ASP A 104 4.34 -15.95 -20.57
N SER A 105 5.62 -16.15 -20.23
CA SER A 105 6.38 -17.27 -20.79
C SER A 105 6.26 -18.45 -19.83
N GLU A 106 5.68 -19.53 -20.31
CA GLU A 106 5.66 -20.88 -19.75
C GLU A 106 7.08 -21.48 -19.60
N SER A 107 7.99 -20.72 -19.00
CA SER A 107 9.29 -21.18 -18.56
C SER A 107 9.33 -21.05 -17.05
N GLU A 108 9.48 -22.19 -16.38
CA GLU A 108 9.98 -22.32 -15.02
C GLU A 108 11.38 -21.68 -14.93
N SER A 109 11.46 -20.35 -15.06
CA SER A 109 12.66 -19.60 -14.75
C SER A 109 12.52 -19.16 -13.31
N ASP A 110 13.46 -19.60 -12.47
CA ASP A 110 13.71 -19.15 -11.11
C ASP A 110 13.87 -17.62 -11.07
N CYS A 111 12.76 -16.89 -11.17
CA CYS A 111 12.73 -15.46 -10.95
C CYS A 111 12.79 -15.29 -9.43
N GLU A 112 14.00 -15.15 -8.91
CA GLU A 112 14.23 -14.83 -7.51
C GLU A 112 13.29 -13.67 -7.12
N PRO A 113 12.42 -13.86 -6.11
CA PRO A 113 11.50 -12.82 -5.68
C PRO A 113 12.30 -11.54 -5.47
N LEU A 114 11.86 -10.40 -6.04
CA LEU A 114 12.50 -9.12 -5.82
C LEU A 114 12.81 -8.98 -4.32
N SER A 115 14.10 -8.92 -3.98
CA SER A 115 14.56 -8.77 -2.60
C SER A 115 13.83 -7.58 -1.98
N ALA A 116 13.36 -7.71 -0.74
CA ALA A 116 12.57 -6.68 -0.08
C ALA A 116 13.25 -5.30 -0.21
N LEU A 117 12.53 -4.31 -0.78
CA LEU A 117 13.07 -2.98 -1.06
C LEU A 117 13.31 -2.14 0.23
N TYR A 118 12.95 -2.69 1.38
CA TYR A 118 13.12 -2.12 2.71
C TYR A 118 13.36 -3.25 3.72
N SER A 119 13.95 -2.92 4.88
CA SER A 119 14.19 -3.91 5.93
C SER A 119 12.90 -4.23 6.68
N ARG A 120 12.34 -5.41 6.44
CA ARG A 120 11.15 -5.88 7.17
C ARG A 120 11.48 -6.19 8.62
N GLU A 121 12.68 -6.71 8.86
CA GLU A 121 13.25 -6.92 10.18
C GLU A 121 13.27 -5.62 11.00
N GLY A 122 13.89 -4.57 10.47
CA GLY A 122 14.04 -3.29 11.18
C GLY A 122 12.69 -2.69 11.56
N LEU A 123 11.73 -2.71 10.62
CA LEU A 123 10.39 -2.20 10.87
C LEU A 123 9.66 -3.02 11.94
N THR A 124 9.76 -4.34 11.88
CA THR A 124 9.14 -5.24 12.86
C THR A 124 9.71 -5.00 14.26
N ARG A 125 11.04 -4.88 14.38
CA ARG A 125 11.72 -4.54 15.64
C ARG A 125 11.25 -3.19 16.17
N TYR A 126 11.11 -2.18 15.32
CA TYR A 126 10.61 -0.87 15.75
C TYR A 126 9.19 -0.94 16.31
N ILE A 127 8.28 -1.61 15.59
CA ILE A 127 6.87 -1.73 16.01
C ILE A 127 6.76 -2.48 17.34
N LEU A 128 7.37 -3.66 17.44
CA LEU A 128 7.23 -4.53 18.60
C LEU A 128 7.99 -3.98 19.82
N ASN A 129 9.18 -3.42 19.63
CA ASN A 129 10.02 -2.99 20.76
C ASN A 129 9.81 -1.52 21.16
N CYS A 130 9.44 -0.63 20.22
CA CYS A 130 9.41 0.82 20.46
C CYS A 130 7.99 1.40 20.46
N CYS A 131 7.07 0.83 19.66
CA CYS A 131 5.73 1.37 19.50
C CYS A 131 4.69 0.73 20.43
N GLN A 132 4.96 -0.40 21.11
CA GLN A 132 4.01 -0.97 22.06
C GLN A 132 4.00 -0.21 23.40
N SER A 133 2.81 0.04 23.93
CA SER A 133 2.61 0.61 25.26
C SER A 133 2.31 -0.51 26.27
N GLN A 134 2.84 -0.36 27.49
CA GLN A 134 2.64 -1.32 28.59
C GLN A 134 1.17 -1.52 28.97
N HIS A 135 0.33 -0.51 28.74
CA HIS A 135 -1.10 -0.53 29.07
C HIS A 135 -1.98 -0.86 27.85
N GLY A 136 -1.39 -1.45 26.80
CA GLY A 136 -2.05 -1.70 25.52
C GLY A 136 -1.98 -0.50 24.58
N GLY A 137 -2.33 -0.73 23.31
CA GLY A 137 -2.20 0.27 22.24
C GLY A 137 -0.78 0.40 21.68
N LEU A 138 -0.69 1.01 20.51
CA LEU A 138 0.59 1.43 19.94
C LEU A 138 0.83 2.92 20.22
N ARG A 139 2.00 3.44 19.90
CA ARG A 139 2.37 4.85 19.99
C ARG A 139 3.32 5.20 18.86
N ASP A 140 3.51 6.50 18.66
CA ASP A 140 4.42 7.04 17.65
C ASP A 140 5.87 6.60 17.89
N LYS A 141 6.37 6.86 19.10
CA LYS A 141 7.75 6.59 19.52
C LYS A 141 7.83 6.55 21.06
N PRO A 142 8.89 6.00 21.67
CA PRO A 142 9.06 6.04 23.12
C PRO A 142 8.93 7.47 23.67
N GLY A 143 8.20 7.63 24.78
CA GLY A 143 7.92 8.93 25.39
C GLY A 143 6.63 9.63 24.92
N ASN A 144 5.96 9.15 23.87
CA ASN A 144 4.67 9.68 23.42
C ASN A 144 3.46 8.91 23.99
N VAL A 145 2.29 9.58 24.00
CA VAL A 145 0.98 9.01 24.32
C VAL A 145 0.48 8.06 23.21
N GLN A 146 -0.50 7.21 23.53
CA GLN A 146 -0.94 6.09 22.69
C GLN A 146 -1.79 6.51 21.49
N HIS A 147 -1.60 5.83 20.36
CA HIS A 147 -2.38 5.92 19.12
C HIS A 147 -2.59 4.52 18.49
N ARG A 148 -3.70 4.30 17.80
CA ARG A 148 -3.96 3.02 17.10
C ARG A 148 -3.23 3.03 15.76
N HIS A 149 -2.21 2.17 15.61
CA HIS A 149 -1.48 1.97 14.36
C HIS A 149 -1.78 0.60 13.78
N VAL A 150 -1.67 0.48 12.46
CA VAL A 150 -1.99 -0.72 11.69
C VAL A 150 -0.73 -1.18 10.96
N ASN A 151 -0.40 -2.46 11.09
CA ASN A 151 0.78 -3.06 10.47
C ASN A 151 0.37 -3.85 9.21
N VAL A 152 1.15 -3.74 8.13
CA VAL A 152 0.93 -4.43 6.86
C VAL A 152 2.14 -5.33 6.57
N ASN A 153 2.14 -6.52 7.17
CA ASN A 153 3.21 -7.51 7.02
C ASN A 153 2.83 -8.65 6.05
N SER A 154 2.04 -8.37 5.02
CA SER A 154 1.64 -9.35 3.99
C SER A 154 2.27 -9.04 2.64
N ASN A 155 2.66 -10.07 1.89
CA ASN A 155 2.93 -9.90 0.46
C ASN A 155 1.58 -9.71 -0.22
N THR A 156 1.45 -8.63 -1.00
CA THR A 156 0.25 -8.40 -1.79
C THR A 156 0.63 -8.25 -3.25
N SER A 157 -0.04 -9.00 -4.11
CA SER A 157 0.12 -8.95 -5.57
C SER A 157 -1.23 -8.67 -6.22
N ILE A 158 -1.22 -8.23 -7.47
CA ILE A 158 -2.41 -8.09 -8.30
C ILE A 158 -2.37 -9.12 -9.44
N ASP A 159 -3.53 -9.59 -9.86
CA ASP A 159 -3.70 -10.24 -11.16
C ASP A 159 -4.10 -9.15 -12.19
N ALA A 160 -3.17 -8.76 -13.06
CA ALA A 160 -3.27 -7.54 -13.87
C ALA A 160 -3.94 -7.80 -15.23
N SER A 161 -5.27 -7.77 -15.30
CA SER A 161 -6.00 -7.90 -16.58
C SER A 161 -6.83 -6.69 -17.01
N SER A 162 -6.75 -5.52 -16.36
CA SER A 162 -7.40 -4.31 -16.93
C SER A 162 -6.85 -2.97 -16.41
N GLY A 163 -6.90 -1.94 -17.26
CA GLY A 163 -6.64 -0.53 -16.89
C GLY A 163 -7.83 0.17 -16.20
N SER A 164 -8.79 -0.62 -15.68
CA SER A 164 -10.01 -0.15 -15.03
C SER A 164 -9.82 -0.04 -13.51
N LEU A 165 -10.75 0.64 -12.82
CA LEU A 165 -10.86 0.56 -11.35
C LEU A 165 -10.98 -0.90 -10.85
N ASP A 166 -11.38 -1.82 -11.72
CA ASP A 166 -11.38 -3.27 -11.48
C ASP A 166 -10.02 -3.80 -11.00
N ALA A 167 -8.91 -3.25 -11.50
CA ALA A 167 -7.58 -3.60 -11.02
C ALA A 167 -7.43 -3.35 -9.51
N ALA A 168 -8.11 -2.34 -8.95
CA ALA A 168 -8.05 -2.09 -7.52
C ALA A 168 -8.65 -3.25 -6.70
N PHE A 169 -9.46 -4.13 -7.28
CA PHE A 169 -10.06 -5.30 -6.61
C PHE A 169 -9.33 -6.62 -6.92
N GLY A 170 -8.34 -6.59 -7.81
CA GLY A 170 -7.52 -7.74 -8.18
C GLY A 170 -6.45 -8.11 -7.14
N TRP A 171 -6.30 -7.34 -6.06
CA TRP A 171 -5.25 -7.60 -5.07
C TRP A 171 -5.52 -8.86 -4.25
N ARG A 172 -4.48 -9.66 -4.06
CA ARG A 172 -4.45 -10.86 -3.24
C ARG A 172 -3.31 -10.77 -2.24
N SER A 173 -3.47 -11.42 -1.10
CA SER A 173 -2.44 -11.47 -0.05
C SER A 173 -2.03 -12.91 0.22
N SER A 174 -0.72 -13.16 0.32
CA SER A 174 -0.19 -14.43 0.79
C SER A 174 0.65 -14.21 2.07
N PRO A 175 0.56 -15.13 3.04
CA PRO A 175 1.43 -15.09 4.20
C PRO A 175 2.87 -15.37 3.77
N LEU A 176 3.83 -14.69 4.38
CA LEU A 176 5.23 -15.04 4.21
C LEU A 176 5.50 -16.45 4.78
N SER A 177 6.23 -17.25 4.00
CA SER A 177 6.75 -18.54 4.45
C SER A 177 7.76 -18.31 5.57
N ILE A 178 7.59 -18.99 6.71
CA ILE A 178 8.55 -18.97 7.84
C ILE A 178 9.52 -20.17 7.72
N ASN A 179 9.71 -20.72 6.51
CA ASN A 179 10.60 -21.86 6.34
C ASN A 179 12.06 -21.39 6.27
N ASN A 180 12.86 -21.78 7.27
CA ASN A 180 14.26 -21.40 7.51
C ASN A 180 15.27 -21.61 6.36
N ASN A 181 14.84 -22.10 5.20
CA ASN A 181 15.70 -22.38 4.05
C ASN A 181 15.65 -21.29 2.97
N ASP A 182 14.70 -20.35 3.04
CA ASP A 182 14.61 -19.22 2.11
C ASP A 182 15.27 -17.98 2.70
N ALA A 183 16.05 -17.24 1.90
CA ALA A 183 16.63 -15.96 2.31
C ALA A 183 15.55 -14.94 2.78
N ALA A 184 14.31 -15.09 2.32
CA ALA A 184 13.14 -14.31 2.78
C ALA A 184 12.66 -14.68 4.19
N ALA A 185 12.94 -15.90 4.68
CA ALA A 185 12.61 -16.32 6.05
C ALA A 185 13.58 -15.73 7.07
N ALA A 186 14.81 -15.41 6.67
CA ALA A 186 15.82 -14.78 7.54
C ALA A 186 15.38 -13.39 8.04
N ASP A 187 14.48 -12.71 7.32
CA ASP A 187 13.99 -11.36 7.63
C ASP A 187 12.75 -11.36 8.55
N THR A 188 12.24 -12.55 8.92
CA THR A 188 11.03 -12.71 9.75
C THR A 188 11.41 -12.78 11.24
N VAL A 189 11.30 -11.64 11.93
CA VAL A 189 11.62 -11.50 13.36
C VAL A 189 10.37 -11.43 14.26
N TYR A 190 9.24 -11.95 13.78
CA TYR A 190 7.98 -12.03 14.54
C TYR A 190 7.50 -13.48 14.63
N GLU A 191 6.70 -13.78 15.66
CA GLU A 191 6.18 -15.13 15.88
C GLU A 191 4.82 -15.34 15.21
N ALA A 192 4.38 -16.60 15.09
CA ALA A 192 3.07 -16.92 14.54
C ALA A 192 1.91 -16.25 15.30
N ARG A 193 2.07 -16.01 16.61
CA ARG A 193 1.10 -15.29 17.45
C ARG A 193 0.98 -13.80 17.15
N ASP A 194 2.01 -13.22 16.54
CA ASP A 194 2.05 -11.79 16.19
C ASP A 194 1.44 -11.52 14.80
N ARG A 195 0.99 -12.58 14.11
CA ARG A 195 0.37 -12.48 12.79
C ARG A 195 -0.96 -11.72 12.87
N LEU A 196 -1.04 -10.66 12.07
CA LEU A 196 -2.26 -9.90 11.86
C LEU A 196 -2.94 -10.32 10.56
N ALA A 197 -4.25 -10.09 10.47
CA ALA A 197 -4.98 -10.23 9.22
C ALA A 197 -4.43 -9.25 8.17
N ALA A 198 -4.26 -9.74 6.94
CA ALA A 198 -3.82 -8.91 5.83
C ALA A 198 -4.87 -7.85 5.50
N LEU A 199 -4.39 -6.65 5.20
CA LEU A 199 -5.22 -5.54 4.77
C LEU A 199 -4.96 -5.21 3.31
N HIS A 200 -6.02 -4.79 2.64
CA HIS A 200 -5.94 -4.38 1.26
C HIS A 200 -5.06 -3.12 1.13
N PRO A 201 -4.01 -3.12 0.28
CA PRO A 201 -3.02 -2.04 0.24
C PRO A 201 -3.62 -0.69 -0.19
N LEU A 202 -4.69 -0.70 -0.99
CA LEU A 202 -5.40 0.51 -1.42
C LEU A 202 -6.54 0.96 -0.50
N PHE A 203 -7.25 0.03 0.17
CA PHE A 203 -8.49 0.33 0.90
C PHE A 203 -8.30 0.29 2.42
N VAL A 204 -7.18 -0.24 2.90
CA VAL A 204 -6.79 -0.28 4.33
C VAL A 204 -7.84 -0.95 5.21
N ILE A 205 -8.54 -1.94 4.65
CA ILE A 205 -9.51 -2.80 5.32
C ILE A 205 -9.26 -4.26 4.87
N PRO A 206 -9.75 -5.27 5.60
CA PRO A 206 -9.56 -6.67 5.21
C PRO A 206 -10.05 -6.95 3.79
N HIS A 207 -9.34 -7.80 3.04
CA HIS A 207 -9.71 -8.15 1.65
C HIS A 207 -11.17 -8.63 1.55
N ALA A 208 -11.60 -9.50 2.46
CA ALA A 208 -12.98 -9.99 2.50
C ALA A 208 -14.02 -8.87 2.67
N ALA A 209 -13.69 -7.78 3.38
CA ALA A 209 -14.59 -6.64 3.53
C ALA A 209 -14.68 -5.81 2.24
N VAL A 210 -13.57 -5.68 1.51
CA VAL A 210 -13.54 -5.07 0.17
C VAL A 210 -14.41 -5.85 -0.80
N ASP A 211 -14.25 -7.17 -0.85
CA ASP A 211 -15.01 -8.04 -1.75
C ASP A 211 -16.51 -8.00 -1.42
N ALA A 212 -16.86 -8.01 -0.14
CA ALA A 212 -18.25 -7.96 0.31
C ALA A 212 -18.94 -6.66 -0.08
N ILE A 213 -18.34 -5.49 0.20
CA ILE A 213 -18.96 -4.19 -0.12
C ILE A 213 -19.05 -3.98 -1.64
N HIS A 214 -17.99 -4.32 -2.38
CA HIS A 214 -17.95 -4.14 -3.83
C HIS A 214 -18.98 -5.03 -4.54
N SER A 215 -19.08 -6.30 -4.14
CA SER A 215 -20.09 -7.23 -4.69
C SER A 215 -21.51 -6.77 -4.37
N TRP A 216 -21.74 -6.25 -3.16
CA TRP A 216 -23.05 -5.73 -2.78
C TRP A 216 -23.43 -4.48 -3.57
N CYS A 217 -22.52 -3.52 -3.74
CA CYS A 217 -22.77 -2.30 -4.51
C CYS A 217 -23.01 -2.58 -6.00
N ARG A 218 -22.29 -3.53 -6.61
CA ARG A 218 -22.56 -3.98 -7.99
C ARG A 218 -23.96 -4.57 -8.15
N ALA A 219 -24.40 -5.34 -7.17
CA ALA A 219 -25.74 -5.92 -7.16
C ALA A 219 -26.83 -4.89 -6.83
N ASN A 220 -26.48 -3.76 -6.20
CA ASN A 220 -27.40 -2.72 -5.76
C ASN A 220 -26.89 -1.33 -6.19
N PRO A 221 -26.97 -0.99 -7.50
CA PRO A 221 -26.47 0.28 -8.00
C PRO A 221 -27.11 1.47 -7.29
N ILE A 222 -26.28 2.38 -6.80
CA ILE A 222 -26.73 3.59 -6.11
C ILE A 222 -27.19 4.61 -7.17
N SER A 223 -28.45 5.02 -7.11
CA SER A 223 -28.95 6.15 -7.91
C SER A 223 -28.47 7.45 -7.28
N ILE A 224 -27.79 8.29 -8.07
CA ILE A 224 -27.24 9.60 -7.66
C ILE A 224 -27.80 10.69 -8.57
#